data_AF-A0A7S1E6Z6-F1
#
_entry.id   AF-A0A7S1E6Z6-F1
#
_cell.length_a   1.000
_cell.length_b   1.000
_cell.length_c   1.000
_cell.angle_alpha   90.00
_cell.angle_beta   90.00
_cell.angle_gamma   90.00
#
_symmetry.space_group_name_H-M   'P 1'
#
loop_
_entity.id
_entity.type
_entity.pdbx_description
1 polymer ?
#
loop_
_entity_poly.entity_id
_entity_poly.type
_entity_poly.pdbx_seq_one_letter_code
_entity_poly.pdbx_strand_id
1 'polypeptide(L)'
;MNFLTQLRIGQRLFVSFGLLILLLVAIGIFGASNAKRLANDLDRTANSSLLKIAAANELEGQVNIISRAVRDLLLLDTAGAIKKQKAAIAGALEQTEKQLVSLEQAPEDDEEKTIVTEVRARKTKFVAALEKFQKVQADGSPDEARESLITDLRPTQAALQE
;
A
#
# COMPACT_ATOMS: atom_id res chain seq x y z
N MET A 1 4.13 57.94 24.85
CA MET A 1 5.12 58.01 23.76
C MET A 1 4.46 58.63 22.52
N ASN A 2 4.65 59.94 22.31
CA ASN A 2 3.99 60.74 21.26
C ASN A 2 4.82 60.81 19.95
N PHE A 3 5.38 59.67 19.53
CA PHE A 3 6.28 59.63 18.38
C PHE A 3 5.51 59.78 17.04
N LEU A 4 4.23 59.40 17.02
CA LEU A 4 3.36 59.46 15.83
C LEU A 4 2.75 60.85 15.59
N THR A 5 2.72 61.72 16.61
CA THR A 5 2.11 63.06 16.55
C THR A 5 3.12 64.16 16.19
N GLN A 6 4.42 63.90 16.26
CA GLN A 6 5.49 64.84 15.88
C GLN A 6 5.95 64.71 14.42
N LEU A 7 5.37 63.77 13.66
CA LEU A 7 5.73 63.52 12.26
C LEU A 7 5.01 64.47 11.29
N ARG A 8 5.72 64.90 10.23
CA ARG A 8 5.13 65.67 9.13
C ARG A 8 4.03 64.82 8.45
N ILE A 9 2.98 65.47 7.94
CA ILE A 9 1.82 64.81 7.31
C ILE A 9 2.21 63.73 6.27
N GLY A 10 3.25 63.98 5.46
CA GLY A 10 3.75 63.01 4.48
C GLY A 10 4.36 61.74 5.11
N GLN A 11 5.08 61.86 6.23
CA GLN A 11 5.67 60.71 6.94
C GLN A 11 4.59 59.88 7.62
N ARG A 12 3.56 60.52 8.19
CA ARG A 12 2.43 59.80 8.80
C ARG A 12 1.65 58.99 7.76
N LEU A 13 1.45 59.54 6.56
CA LEU A 13 0.79 58.85 5.47
C LEU A 13 1.61 57.65 4.97
N PHE A 14 2.93 57.82 4.82
CA PHE A 14 3.85 56.73 4.43
C PHE A 14 3.86 55.59 5.46
N VAL A 15 3.90 55.88 6.76
CA VAL A 15 3.86 54.86 7.81
C VAL A 15 2.54 54.08 7.79
N SER A 16 1.42 54.78 7.58
CA SER A 16 0.09 54.16 7.53
C SER A 16 -0.05 53.21 6.34
N PHE A 17 0.34 53.68 5.15
CA PHE A 17 0.29 52.88 3.92
C PHE A 17 1.34 51.76 3.92
N GLY A 18 2.54 52.02 4.43
CA GLY A 18 3.58 51.01 4.58
C GLY A 18 3.14 49.86 5.48
N LEU A 19 2.47 50.15 6.60
CA LEU A 19 1.91 49.15 7.50
C LEU A 19 0.84 48.30 6.80
N LEU A 20 -0.05 48.91 6.01
CA LEU A 20 -1.07 48.20 5.24
C LEU A 20 -0.45 47.28 4.18
N ILE A 21 0.57 47.76 3.45
CA ILE A 21 1.30 46.96 2.47
C ILE A 21 1.97 45.76 3.16
N LEU A 22 2.61 45.96 4.31
CA LEU A 22 3.24 44.90 5.08
C LEU A 22 2.23 43.85 5.55
N LEU A 23 1.05 44.29 6.00
CA LEU A 23 -0.06 43.41 6.37
C LEU A 23 -0.55 42.58 5.16
N LEU A 24 -0.72 43.20 3.99
CA LEU A 24 -1.12 42.51 2.76
C LEU A 24 -0.08 41.46 2.34
N VAL A 25 1.21 41.79 2.42
CA VAL A 25 2.29 40.84 2.13
C VAL A 25 2.26 39.67 3.11
N ALA A 26 2.06 39.93 4.41
CA ALA A 26 1.96 38.89 5.42
C ALA A 26 0.76 37.95 5.17
N ILE A 27 -0.40 38.50 4.83
CA ILE A 27 -1.59 37.71 4.46
C ILE A 27 -1.34 36.92 3.18
N GLY A 28 -0.67 37.49 2.19
CA GLY A 28 -0.31 36.81 0.95
C GLY A 28 0.62 35.61 1.19
N ILE A 29 1.66 35.78 2.02
CA ILE A 29 2.57 34.70 2.42
C ILE A 29 1.80 33.63 3.21
N PHE A 30 0.93 34.04 4.13
CA PHE A 30 0.11 33.12 4.90
C PHE A 30 -0.85 32.33 4.00
N GLY A 31 -1.52 32.98 3.06
CA GLY A 31 -2.38 32.34 2.07
C GLY A 31 -1.62 31.34 1.19
N ALA A 32 -0.46 31.75 0.66
CA ALA A 32 0.37 30.89 -0.17
C ALA A 32 0.91 29.67 0.60
N SER A 33 1.32 29.84 1.86
CA SER A 33 1.80 28.73 2.70
C SER A 33 0.69 27.75 3.08
N ASN A 34 -0.52 28.24 3.38
CA ASN A 34 -1.67 27.36 3.62
C ASN A 34 -2.12 26.64 2.36
N ALA A 35 -2.16 27.32 1.21
CA ALA A 35 -2.48 26.69 -0.07
C ALA A 35 -1.47 25.59 -0.43
N LYS A 36 -0.18 25.82 -0.18
CA LYS A 36 0.87 24.82 -0.40
C LYS A 36 0.75 23.62 0.55
N ARG A 37 0.41 23.83 1.83
CA ARG A 37 0.14 22.74 2.78
C ARG A 37 -1.06 21.90 2.33
N LEU A 38 -2.16 22.56 1.97
CA LEU A 38 -3.36 21.87 1.48
C LEU A 38 -3.09 21.08 0.19
N ALA A 39 -2.31 21.65 -0.73
CA ALA A 39 -1.91 20.95 -1.96
C ALA A 39 -1.05 19.70 -1.66
N ASN A 40 -0.11 19.80 -0.71
CA ASN A 40 0.71 18.66 -0.31
C ASN A 40 -0.10 17.58 0.41
N ASP A 41 -1.06 17.95 1.26
CA ASP A 41 -1.95 17.00 1.94
C ASP A 41 -2.86 16.29 0.93
N LEU A 42 -3.42 17.04 -0.04
CA LEU A 42 -4.21 16.47 -1.13
C LEU A 42 -3.39 15.51 -1.99
N ASP A 43 -2.14 15.85 -2.33
CA ASP A 43 -1.26 14.98 -3.12
C ASP A 43 -0.89 13.71 -2.35
N ARG A 44 -0.58 13.83 -1.05
CA ARG A 44 -0.33 12.68 -0.17
C ARG A 44 -1.55 11.76 -0.06
N THR A 45 -2.74 12.31 0.15
CA THR A 45 -3.97 11.50 0.29
C THR A 45 -4.43 10.92 -1.05
N ALA A 46 -4.43 11.72 -2.13
CA ALA A 46 -4.97 11.28 -3.41
C ALA A 46 -4.00 10.37 -4.17
N ASN A 47 -2.70 10.69 -4.23
CA ASN A 47 -1.77 9.91 -5.02
C ASN A 47 -1.13 8.78 -4.21
N SER A 48 -0.65 9.01 -2.98
CA SER A 48 0.03 7.96 -2.23
C SER A 48 -0.94 6.91 -1.67
N SER A 49 -2.00 7.33 -0.98
CA SER A 49 -2.92 6.38 -0.35
C SER A 49 -3.74 5.57 -1.36
N LEU A 50 -4.20 6.16 -2.47
CA LEU A 50 -4.93 5.40 -3.49
C LEU A 50 -4.03 4.37 -4.19
N LEU A 51 -2.76 4.70 -4.44
CA LEU A 51 -1.81 3.74 -5.01
C LEU A 51 -1.52 2.59 -4.03
N LYS A 52 -1.36 2.88 -2.73
CA LYS A 52 -1.19 1.86 -1.69
C LYS A 52 -2.42 0.96 -1.55
N ILE A 53 -3.63 1.54 -1.61
CA ILE A 53 -4.88 0.78 -1.58
C ILE A 53 -5.02 -0.10 -2.83
N ALA A 54 -4.74 0.43 -4.01
CA ALA A 54 -4.78 -0.35 -5.26
C ALA A 54 -3.78 -1.52 -5.21
N ALA A 55 -2.57 -1.26 -4.71
CA ALA A 55 -1.54 -2.26 -4.48
C ALA A 55 -1.99 -3.38 -3.52
N ALA A 56 -2.64 -3.02 -2.40
CA ALA A 56 -3.17 -3.99 -1.45
C ALA A 56 -4.30 -4.84 -2.05
N ASN A 57 -5.22 -4.22 -2.80
CA ASN A 57 -6.30 -4.94 -3.50
C ASN A 57 -5.74 -5.90 -4.57
N GLU A 58 -4.72 -5.48 -5.31
CA GLU A 58 -4.06 -6.34 -6.29
C GLU A 58 -3.42 -7.55 -5.60
N LEU A 59 -2.75 -7.35 -4.47
CA LEU A 59 -2.16 -8.44 -3.66
C LEU A 59 -3.25 -9.45 -3.24
N GLU A 60 -4.39 -8.98 -2.74
CA GLU A 60 -5.53 -9.85 -2.39
C GLU A 60 -6.06 -10.61 -3.62
N GLY A 61 -6.16 -9.94 -4.76
CA GLY A 61 -6.54 -10.52 -6.04
C GLY A 61 -5.63 -11.69 -6.44
N GLN A 62 -4.32 -11.51 -6.32
CA GLN A 62 -3.33 -12.55 -6.62
C GLN A 62 -3.43 -13.74 -5.67
N VAL A 63 -3.62 -13.49 -4.37
CA VAL A 63 -3.85 -14.57 -3.39
C VAL A 63 -5.08 -15.37 -3.75
N ASN A 64 -6.18 -14.72 -4.15
CA ASN A 64 -7.40 -15.40 -4.58
C ASN A 64 -7.21 -16.23 -5.86
N ILE A 65 -6.40 -15.76 -6.81
CA ILE A 65 -6.02 -16.55 -8.00
C ILE A 65 -5.29 -17.83 -7.58
N ILE A 66 -4.33 -17.73 -6.64
CA ILE A 66 -3.61 -18.89 -6.11
C ILE A 66 -4.59 -19.87 -5.46
N SER A 67 -5.52 -19.39 -4.62
CA SER A 67 -6.51 -20.23 -3.94
C SER A 67 -7.39 -21.00 -4.91
N ARG A 68 -7.81 -20.36 -6.00
CA ARG A 68 -8.59 -21.01 -7.06
C ARG A 68 -7.78 -22.06 -7.78
N ALA A 69 -6.57 -21.72 -8.22
CA ALA A 69 -5.68 -22.64 -8.93
C ALA A 69 -5.31 -23.86 -8.09
N VAL A 70 -5.07 -23.67 -6.79
CA VAL A 70 -4.80 -24.74 -5.83
C VAL A 70 -5.99 -25.68 -5.65
N ARG A 71 -7.22 -25.15 -5.56
CA ARG A 71 -8.42 -25.99 -5.51
C ARG A 71 -8.63 -26.75 -6.81
N ASP A 72 -8.40 -26.11 -7.96
CA ASP A 72 -8.47 -26.74 -9.26
C ASP A 72 -7.45 -27.90 -9.38
N LEU A 73 -6.25 -27.76 -8.81
CA LEU A 73 -5.23 -28.82 -8.79
C LEU A 73 -5.67 -30.10 -8.07
N LEU A 74 -6.68 -30.03 -7.18
CA LEU A 74 -7.25 -31.21 -6.52
C LEU A 74 -8.34 -31.91 -7.34
N LEU A 75 -8.81 -31.28 -8.43
CA LEU A 75 -9.93 -31.75 -9.24
C LEU A 75 -9.50 -32.14 -10.66
N LEU A 76 -8.27 -31.82 -11.07
CA LEU A 76 -7.77 -32.00 -12.42
C LEU A 76 -6.91 -33.26 -12.53
N ASP A 77 -7.23 -34.12 -13.48
CA ASP A 77 -6.48 -35.37 -13.75
C ASP A 77 -5.54 -35.27 -14.97
N THR A 78 -5.66 -34.20 -15.77
CA THR A 78 -4.87 -34.05 -17.00
C THR A 78 -3.60 -33.27 -16.75
N ALA A 79 -2.45 -33.84 -17.14
CA ALA A 79 -1.13 -33.22 -16.97
C ALA A 79 -1.04 -31.80 -17.57
N GLY A 80 -1.71 -31.56 -18.69
CA GLY A 80 -1.78 -30.23 -19.32
C GLY A 80 -2.52 -29.19 -18.47
N ALA A 81 -3.65 -29.55 -17.88
CA ALA A 81 -4.40 -28.66 -17.00
C ALA A 81 -3.67 -28.42 -15.67
N ILE A 82 -3.05 -29.45 -15.10
CA ILE A 82 -2.21 -29.34 -13.90
C ILE A 82 -1.06 -28.36 -14.16
N LYS A 83 -0.33 -28.51 -15.27
CA LYS A 83 0.77 -27.61 -15.65
C LYS A 83 0.30 -26.16 -15.78
N LYS A 84 -0.87 -25.93 -16.38
CA LYS A 84 -1.48 -24.61 -16.51
C LYS A 84 -1.76 -23.97 -15.15
N GLN A 85 -2.34 -24.72 -14.20
CA GLN A 85 -2.61 -24.19 -12.86
C GLN A 85 -1.33 -23.93 -12.07
N LYS A 86 -0.31 -24.80 -12.17
CA LYS A 86 1.00 -24.55 -11.57
C LYS A 86 1.66 -23.28 -12.13
N ALA A 87 1.54 -23.02 -13.43
CA ALA A 87 2.01 -21.78 -14.04
C ALA A 87 1.22 -20.55 -13.56
N ALA A 88 -0.10 -20.66 -13.39
CA ALA A 88 -0.92 -19.57 -12.84
C ALA A 88 -0.52 -19.23 -11.40
N ILE A 89 -0.25 -20.24 -10.57
CA ILE A 89 0.26 -20.05 -9.20
C ILE A 89 1.61 -19.32 -9.23
N ALA A 90 2.56 -19.78 -10.05
CA ALA A 90 3.88 -19.16 -10.14
C ALA A 90 3.80 -17.68 -10.58
N GLY A 91 2.99 -17.38 -11.60
CA GLY A 91 2.79 -16.00 -12.06
C GLY A 91 2.15 -15.10 -11.01
N ALA A 92 1.16 -15.62 -10.27
CA ALA A 92 0.52 -14.87 -9.18
C ALA A 92 1.49 -14.61 -8.03
N LEU A 93 2.36 -15.57 -7.67
CA LEU A 93 3.41 -15.38 -6.66
C LEU A 93 4.42 -14.29 -7.06
N GLU A 94 4.81 -14.26 -8.32
CA GLU A 94 5.71 -13.23 -8.87
C GLU A 94 5.07 -11.85 -8.80
N GLN A 95 3.80 -11.73 -9.21
CA GLN A 95 3.05 -10.47 -9.13
C GLN A 95 2.88 -10.00 -7.68
N THR A 96 2.56 -10.92 -6.75
CA THR A 96 2.50 -10.62 -5.31
C THR A 96 3.84 -10.11 -4.77
N GLU A 97 4.97 -10.70 -5.17
CA GLU A 97 6.30 -10.20 -4.77
C GLU A 97 6.56 -8.81 -5.32
N LYS A 98 6.31 -8.59 -6.61
CA LYS A 98 6.50 -7.29 -7.24
C LYS A 98 5.68 -6.20 -6.56
N GLN A 99 4.43 -6.49 -6.21
CA GLN A 99 3.55 -5.53 -5.56
C GLN A 99 4.00 -5.21 -4.13
N LEU A 100 4.45 -6.22 -3.38
CA LEU A 100 4.97 -6.05 -2.03
C LEU A 100 6.26 -5.23 -2.01
N VAL A 101 7.21 -5.51 -2.93
CA VAL A 101 8.43 -4.71 -3.09
C VAL A 101 8.10 -3.26 -3.44
N SER A 102 7.06 -3.02 -4.25
CA SER A 102 6.61 -1.67 -4.57
C SER A 102 6.02 -0.93 -3.36
N LEU A 103 5.37 -1.65 -2.43
CA LEU A 103 4.85 -1.07 -1.20
C LEU A 103 6.02 -0.65 -0.29
N GLU A 104 7.01 -1.53 -0.11
CA GLU A 104 8.20 -1.24 0.73
C GLU A 104 9.08 -0.09 0.25
N GLN A 105 9.05 0.17 -1.06
CA GLN A 105 9.77 1.30 -1.66
C GLN A 105 8.98 2.61 -1.58
N ALA A 106 7.69 2.55 -1.23
CA ALA A 106 6.87 3.75 -1.09
C ALA A 106 7.34 4.57 0.14
N PRO A 107 7.12 5.89 0.15
CA PRO A 107 7.35 6.70 1.34
C PRO A 107 6.43 6.23 2.47
N GLU A 108 7.03 5.74 3.54
CA GLU A 108 6.32 5.16 4.69
C GLU A 108 6.73 5.82 6.01
N ASP A 109 5.73 6.08 6.86
CA ASP A 109 5.97 6.31 8.28
C ASP A 109 6.28 4.99 9.02
N ASP A 110 6.66 5.06 10.30
CA ASP A 110 7.10 3.88 11.05
C ASP A 110 5.96 2.85 11.25
N GLU A 111 4.70 3.30 11.24
CA GLU A 111 3.52 2.44 11.36
C GLU A 111 3.28 1.67 10.05
N GLU A 112 3.32 2.35 8.90
CA GLU A 112 3.19 1.72 7.58
C GLU A 112 4.29 0.67 7.34
N LYS A 113 5.54 0.96 7.70
CA LYS A 113 6.65 -0.03 7.60
C LYS A 113 6.41 -1.27 8.44
N THR A 114 5.83 -1.10 9.62
CA THR A 114 5.51 -2.21 10.52
C THR A 114 4.46 -3.11 9.89
N ILE A 115 3.40 -2.52 9.34
CA ILE A 115 2.33 -3.25 8.65
C ILE A 115 2.88 -4.02 7.44
N VAL A 116 3.69 -3.39 6.59
CA VAL A 116 4.25 -4.05 5.41
C VAL A 116 5.20 -5.20 5.80
N THR A 117 5.96 -5.04 6.88
CA THR A 117 6.80 -6.12 7.44
C THR A 117 5.95 -7.29 7.93
N GLU A 118 4.82 -7.04 8.58
CA GLU A 118 3.88 -8.09 9.01
C GLU A 118 3.26 -8.82 7.81
N VAL A 119 2.83 -8.08 6.78
CA VAL A 119 2.31 -8.65 5.52
C VAL A 119 3.37 -9.54 4.87
N ARG A 120 4.64 -9.11 4.84
CA ARG A 120 5.76 -9.94 4.34
C ARG A 120 5.95 -11.21 5.15
N ALA A 121 5.85 -11.14 6.47
CA ALA A 121 5.97 -12.31 7.34
C ALA A 121 4.81 -13.30 7.10
N ARG A 122 3.58 -12.79 6.98
CA ARG A 122 2.38 -13.59 6.65
C ARG A 122 2.51 -14.24 5.26
N LYS A 123 2.99 -13.48 4.26
CA LYS A 123 3.26 -13.98 2.91
C LYS A 123 4.26 -15.13 2.93
N THR A 124 5.37 -14.99 3.64
CA THR A 124 6.40 -16.04 3.76
C THR A 124 5.81 -17.35 4.28
N LYS A 125 4.94 -17.27 5.31
CA LYS A 125 4.25 -18.45 5.85
C LYS A 125 3.29 -19.08 4.82
N PHE A 126 2.54 -18.25 4.10
CA PHE A 126 1.65 -18.71 3.03
C PHE A 126 2.42 -19.42 1.90
N VAL A 127 3.54 -18.86 1.45
CA VAL A 127 4.39 -19.47 0.42
C VAL A 127 4.93 -20.82 0.88
N ALA A 128 5.43 -20.92 2.12
CA ALA A 128 5.91 -22.19 2.68
C ALA A 128 4.80 -23.26 2.74
N ALA A 129 3.58 -22.87 3.15
CA ALA A 129 2.42 -23.78 3.16
C ALA A 129 2.01 -24.20 1.74
N LEU A 130 2.11 -23.29 0.77
CA LEU A 130 1.80 -23.57 -0.64
C LEU A 130 2.82 -24.53 -1.25
N GLU A 131 4.11 -24.37 -0.96
CA GLU A 131 5.15 -25.30 -1.38
C GLU A 131 4.95 -26.68 -0.77
N LYS A 132 4.58 -26.76 0.52
CA LYS A 132 4.20 -28.01 1.18
C LYS A 132 3.02 -28.66 0.46
N PHE A 133 1.95 -27.92 0.20
CA PHE A 133 0.80 -28.41 -0.55
C PHE A 133 1.19 -28.93 -1.93
N GLN A 134 2.02 -28.21 -2.70
CA GLN A 134 2.45 -28.62 -4.03
C GLN A 134 3.28 -29.91 -4.02
N LYS A 135 4.08 -30.14 -2.98
CA LYS A 135 4.79 -31.41 -2.77
C LYS A 135 3.82 -32.55 -2.47
N VAL A 136 2.90 -32.36 -1.52
CA VAL A 136 1.89 -33.38 -1.18
C VAL A 136 0.97 -33.68 -2.37
N GLN A 137 0.63 -32.67 -3.17
CA GLN A 137 -0.16 -32.83 -4.40
C GLN A 137 0.56 -33.65 -5.48
N ALA A 138 1.89 -33.64 -5.50
CA ALA A 138 2.69 -34.37 -6.49
C ALA A 138 3.03 -35.79 -6.02
N ASP A 139 3.38 -35.95 -4.75
CA ASP A 139 3.98 -37.18 -4.22
C ASP A 139 3.01 -38.00 -3.35
N GLY A 140 1.93 -37.37 -2.86
CA GLY A 140 1.00 -37.95 -1.90
C GLY A 140 -0.35 -38.37 -2.50
N SER A 141 -1.26 -38.79 -1.62
CA SER A 141 -2.62 -39.15 -2.00
C SER A 141 -3.52 -37.91 -2.17
N PRO A 142 -4.63 -38.01 -2.94
CA PRO A 142 -5.60 -36.92 -3.04
C PRO A 142 -6.15 -36.46 -1.68
N ASP A 143 -6.26 -37.36 -0.71
CA ASP A 143 -6.78 -37.04 0.63
C ASP A 143 -5.74 -36.32 1.48
N GLU A 144 -4.45 -36.68 1.37
CA GLU A 144 -3.36 -35.93 2.01
C GLU A 144 -3.23 -34.51 1.44
N ALA A 145 -3.40 -34.35 0.12
CA ALA A 145 -3.36 -33.03 -0.52
C ALA A 145 -4.55 -32.15 -0.08
N ARG A 146 -5.74 -32.75 0.07
CA ARG A 146 -6.91 -32.06 0.65
C ARG A 146 -6.69 -31.66 2.10
N GLU A 147 -6.12 -32.55 2.89
CA GLU A 147 -5.81 -32.26 4.30
C GLU A 147 -4.83 -31.08 4.38
N SER A 148 -3.71 -31.12 3.66
CA SER A 148 -2.73 -30.03 3.65
C SER A 148 -3.32 -28.70 3.17
N LEU A 149 -4.23 -28.72 2.19
CA LEU A 149 -4.97 -27.53 1.80
C LEU A 149 -5.76 -26.92 2.97
N ILE A 150 -6.50 -27.76 3.71
CA ILE A 150 -7.42 -27.30 4.75
C ILE A 150 -6.67 -26.90 6.02
N THR A 151 -5.64 -27.64 6.41
CA THR A 151 -4.96 -27.48 7.71
C THR A 151 -3.75 -26.55 7.64
N ASP A 152 -3.03 -26.50 6.52
CA ASP A 152 -1.82 -25.68 6.40
C ASP A 152 -2.08 -24.41 5.56
N LEU A 153 -2.63 -24.59 4.35
CA LEU A 153 -2.65 -23.52 3.35
C LEU A 153 -3.79 -22.53 3.55
N ARG A 154 -5.02 -22.99 3.84
CA ARG A 154 -6.16 -22.09 4.07
C ARG A 154 -5.99 -21.17 5.28
N PRO A 155 -5.46 -21.61 6.44
CA PRO A 155 -5.24 -20.71 7.57
C PRO A 155 -4.18 -19.65 7.28
N THR A 156 -3.09 -20.03 6.61
CA THR A 156 -2.04 -19.06 6.23
C THR A 156 -2.51 -18.08 5.16
N GLN A 157 -3.42 -18.52 4.27
CA GLN A 157 -4.09 -17.65 3.33
C GLN A 157 -4.98 -16.62 4.06
N ALA A 158 -5.84 -17.07 4.96
CA ALA A 158 -6.72 -16.19 5.72
C ALA A 158 -5.92 -15.15 6.52
N ALA A 159 -4.85 -15.59 7.18
CA ALA A 159 -3.94 -14.71 7.91
C ALA A 159 -3.21 -13.70 7.00
N LEU A 160 -3.02 -13.96 5.71
CA LEU A 160 -2.44 -12.98 4.78
C LEU A 160 -3.46 -11.93 4.31
N GLN A 161 -4.75 -12.27 4.35
CA GLN A 161 -5.84 -11.38 3.93
C GLN A 161 -6.45 -10.57 5.09
N GLU A 162 -6.07 -10.88 6.33
CA GLU A 162 -6.34 -10.06 7.53
C GLU A 162 -5.32 -8.93 7.68
#